data_AF-A0AAP3E6R2-F1
#
_entry.id   AF-A0AAP3E6R2-F1
#
_cell.length_a   1.000
_cell.length_b   1.000
_cell.length_c   1.000
_cell.angle_alpha   90.00
_cell.angle_beta   90.00
_cell.angle_gamma   90.00
#
_symmetry.space_group_name_H-M   'P 1'
#
loop_
_entity.id
_entity.type
_entity.pdbx_description
1 polymer ?
#
loop_
_entity_poly.entity_id
_entity_poly.type
_entity_poly.pdbx_seq_one_letter_code
_entity_poly.pdbx_strand_id
1 'polypeptide(L)' 'MNEDRTVVDMLERVRTLRRRKCCPTCGDVVSIRGFRGEYRWECVDCDALGIGYTSRSAALKGLDRQHK' A
#
# COMPACT_ATOMS: atom_id res chain seq x y z
N MET A 1 -1.27 33.46 7.65
CA MET A 1 -2.37 32.48 7.72
C MET A 1 -2.37 31.61 6.47
N ASN A 2 -1.64 30.49 6.48
CA ASN A 2 -1.67 29.47 5.41
C ASN A 2 -1.06 28.13 5.92
N GLU A 3 -1.34 27.74 7.16
CA GLU A 3 -0.85 26.47 7.73
C GLU A 3 -1.91 25.35 7.65
N ASP A 4 -3.20 25.70 7.65
CA ASP A 4 -4.31 24.74 7.58
C ASP A 4 -4.41 23.98 6.25
N ARG A 5 -4.00 24.58 5.13
CA ARG A 5 -3.98 23.90 3.82
C ARG A 5 -2.92 22.80 3.75
N THR A 6 -1.81 22.97 4.47
CA THR A 6 -0.66 22.05 4.43
C THR A 6 -0.93 20.78 5.22
N VAL A 7 -1.59 20.89 6.38
CA VAL A 7 -1.90 19.74 7.23
C VAL A 7 -2.95 18.85 6.57
N VAL A 8 -4.00 19.44 5.99
CA VAL A 8 -5.02 18.67 5.26
C VAL A 8 -4.42 17.99 4.03
N ASP A 9 -3.59 18.69 3.23
CA ASP A 9 -2.90 18.09 2.08
C ASP A 9 -1.96 16.94 2.51
N MET A 10 -1.18 17.13 3.59
CA MET A 10 -0.34 16.06 4.14
C MET A 10 -1.19 14.87 4.62
N LEU A 11 -2.32 15.10 5.29
CA LEU A 11 -3.22 14.05 5.73
C LEU A 11 -3.87 13.32 4.55
N GLU A 12 -4.29 14.03 3.51
CA GLU A 12 -4.80 13.47 2.25
C GLU A 12 -3.73 12.63 1.54
N ARG A 13 -2.47 13.09 1.55
CA ARG A 13 -1.32 12.37 1.00
C ARG A 13 -1.02 11.12 1.80
N VAL A 14 -1.04 11.19 3.14
CA VAL A 14 -0.89 10.04 4.04
C VAL A 14 -2.06 9.06 3.88
N ARG A 15 -3.29 9.55 3.74
CA ARG A 15 -4.48 8.74 3.48
C ARG A 15 -4.39 8.06 2.12
N THR A 16 -3.96 8.77 1.08
CA THR A 16 -3.73 8.20 -0.26
C THR A 16 -2.61 7.16 -0.23
N LEU A 17 -1.52 7.43 0.49
CA LEU A 17 -0.44 6.46 0.72
C LEU A 17 -0.90 5.24 1.53
N ARG A 18 -1.87 5.40 2.44
CA ARG A 18 -2.52 4.29 3.16
C ARG A 18 -3.48 3.51 2.27
N ARG A 19 -4.28 4.17 1.42
CA ARG A 19 -5.17 3.49 0.44
C ARG A 19 -4.39 2.60 -0.52
N ARG A 20 -3.15 2.96 -0.86
CA ARG A 20 -2.24 2.12 -1.67
C ARG A 20 -1.73 0.86 -0.96
N LYS A 21 -1.96 0.74 0.35
CA LYS A 21 -1.67 -0.48 1.14
C LYS A 21 -2.95 -1.26 1.43
N CYS A 22 -4.01 -1.06 0.66
CA CYS A 22 -5.19 -1.88 0.75
C CYS A 22 -5.05 -3.12 -0.13
N CYS A 23 -5.64 -4.21 0.33
CA CYS A 23 -5.73 -5.46 -0.37
C CYS A 23 -6.66 -5.26 -1.57
N PRO A 24 -6.26 -5.67 -2.78
CA PRO A 24 -7.11 -5.55 -3.95
C PRO A 24 -8.33 -6.48 -3.91
N THR A 25 -8.32 -7.49 -3.03
CA THR A 25 -9.39 -8.48 -2.92
C THR A 25 -10.49 -8.05 -1.95
N CYS A 26 -10.13 -7.60 -0.74
CA CYS A 26 -11.11 -7.24 0.30
C CYS A 26 -11.08 -5.76 0.71
N GLY A 27 -10.13 -4.97 0.21
CA GLY A 27 -9.96 -3.56 0.60
C GLY A 27 -9.28 -3.34 1.97
N ASP A 28 -9.01 -4.40 2.73
CA ASP A 28 -8.38 -4.31 4.06
C ASP A 28 -6.87 -4.01 3.97
N VAL A 29 -6.19 -3.78 5.08
CA VAL A 29 -4.77 -3.40 5.10
C VAL A 29 -3.88 -4.57 4.69
N VAL A 30 -2.79 -4.27 3.97
CA VAL A 30 -1.71 -5.22 3.70
C VAL A 30 -0.42 -4.86 4.44
N SER A 31 0.29 -5.88 4.90
CA SER A 31 1.66 -5.78 5.40
C SER A 31 2.64 -6.02 4.27
N ILE A 32 3.64 -5.15 4.11
CA ILE A 32 4.71 -5.33 3.09
C ILE A 32 6.03 -5.59 3.80
N ARG A 33 6.63 -6.75 3.51
CA ARG A 33 7.87 -7.23 4.13
C ARG A 33 8.85 -7.74 3.07
N GLY A 34 10.14 -7.64 3.38
CA GLY A 34 11.19 -8.27 2.58
C GLY A 34 11.31 -9.75 2.92
N PHE A 35 11.43 -10.62 1.92
CA PHE A 35 11.60 -12.06 2.06
C PHE A 35 12.59 -12.57 1.01
N ARG A 36 13.72 -13.17 1.45
CA ARG A 36 14.77 -13.78 0.60
C ARG A 36 15.30 -12.90 -0.54
N GLY A 37 15.44 -11.59 -0.31
CA GLY A 37 15.92 -10.63 -1.33
C GLY A 37 14.83 -10.05 -2.23
N GLU A 38 13.59 -10.50 -2.04
CA GLU A 38 12.40 -9.98 -2.70
C GLU A 38 11.51 -9.28 -1.68
N TYR A 39 10.43 -8.66 -2.15
CA TYR A 39 9.38 -8.07 -1.36
C TYR A 39 8.08 -8.83 -1.60
N ARG A 40 7.29 -8.97 -0.55
CA ARG A 40 5.95 -9.51 -0.59
C ARG A 40 4.99 -8.63 0.17
N TRP A 41 3.73 -8.64 -0.24
CA TRP A 41 2.64 -8.10 0.55
C TRP A 41 1.68 -9.23 0.93
N GLU A 42 1.05 -9.09 2.09
CA GLU A 42 0.11 -10.05 2.67
C GLU A 42 -1.03 -9.27 3.32
N CYS A 43 -2.27 -9.61 3.00
CA CYS A 43 -3.45 -9.04 3.62
C CYS A 43 -3.60 -9.54 5.04
N VAL A 44 -3.97 -8.65 5.95
CA VAL A 44 -4.18 -9.01 7.36
C VAL A 44 -5.51 -9.72 7.61
N ASP A 45 -6.41 -9.73 6.62
CA ASP A 45 -7.79 -10.23 6.76
C ASP A 45 -8.07 -11.44 5.85
N CYS A 46 -7.93 -11.31 4.53
CA CYS A 46 -8.34 -12.35 3.58
C CYS A 46 -7.22 -13.30 3.12
N ASP A 47 -6.05 -13.26 3.76
CA ASP A 47 -4.85 -14.05 3.43
C ASP A 47 -4.30 -13.85 2.01
N ALA A 48 -4.87 -12.91 1.23
CA ALA A 48 -4.37 -12.58 -0.10
C ALA A 48 -2.91 -12.09 -0.01
N LEU A 49 -2.05 -12.62 -0.87
CA LEU A 49 -0.63 -12.28 -0.89
C LEU A 49 -0.13 -12.04 -2.31
N GLY A 50 0.83 -11.14 -2.43
CA GLY A 50 1.59 -10.93 -3.66
C GLY A 50 3.08 -11.06 -3.36
N ILE A 51 3.77 -11.84 -4.18
CA ILE A 51 5.19 -12.15 -4.06
C ILE A 51 5.92 -11.79 -5.36
N GLY A 52 7.26 -11.87 -5.35
CA GLY A 52 8.06 -11.68 -6.55
C GLY A 52 8.42 -10.22 -6.85
N TYR A 53 8.31 -9.32 -5.88
CA TYR A 53 8.61 -7.90 -6.10
C TYR A 53 10.07 -7.60 -5.82
N THR A 54 10.75 -6.97 -6.77
CA THR A 54 12.16 -6.56 -6.62
C THR A 54 12.39 -5.43 -5.61
N SER A 55 11.31 -4.73 -5.22
CA SER A 55 11.37 -3.60 -4.28
C SER A 55 10.04 -3.39 -3.57
N ARG A 56 10.07 -2.71 -2.41
CA ARG A 56 8.85 -2.27 -1.69
C ARG A 56 7.92 -1.46 -2.60
N SER A 57 8.49 -0.58 -3.42
CA SER A 57 7.74 0.24 -4.37
C SER A 57 7.06 -0.59 -5.47
N ALA A 58 7.70 -1.67 -5.94
CA ALA A 58 7.09 -2.62 -6.87
C ALA A 58 5.91 -3.37 -6.22
N ALA A 59 6.05 -3.78 -4.95
CA ALA A 59 4.96 -4.41 -4.20
C ALA A 59 3.75 -3.47 -4.05
N LEU A 60 4.00 -2.18 -3.74
CA LEU A 60 2.95 -1.16 -3.69
C LEU A 60 2.26 -0.94 -5.03
N LYS A 61 3.01 -0.90 -6.14
CA LYS A 61 2.43 -0.82 -7.49
C LYS A 61 1.59 -2.04 -7.84
N GLY A 62 1.94 -3.23 -7.33
CA GLY A 62 1.17 -4.45 -7.51
C GLY A 62 -0.23 -4.40 -6.88
N LEU A 63 -0.41 -3.61 -5.81
CA LEU A 63 -1.70 -3.36 -5.18
C LEU A 63 -2.56 -2.37 -5.98
N ASP A 64 -1.93 -1.29 -6.46
CA ASP A 64 -2.59 -0.23 -7.24
C ASP A 64 -3.10 -0.73 -8.60
N ARG A 65 -2.36 -1.63 -9.25
CA ARG A 65 -2.68 -2.12 -10.61
C ARG A 65 -3.89 -3.06 -10.67
N GLN A 66 -4.35 -3.59 -9.54
CA GLN A 66 -5.52 -4.48 -9.48
C GLN A 66 -6.86 -3.73 -9.30
N HIS A 67 -6.83 -2.39 -9.21
CA HIS A 67 -8.00 -1.52 -9.07
C HIS A 67 -8.48 -0.91 -10.41
N LYS A 68 -8.06 -1.44 -11.56
CA LYS A 68 -8.45 -0.98 -12.89
C LYS A 68 -9.20 -2.07 -13.64
#